data_AF-A0A7K3ITU2-F1
#
_entry.id   AF-A0A7K3ITU2-F1
#
_cell.length_a   1.000
_cell.length_b   1.000
_cell.length_c   1.000
_cell.angle_alpha   90.00
_cell.angle_beta   90.00
_cell.angle_gamma   90.00
#
_symmetry.space_group_name_H-M   'P 1'
#
loop_
_entity.id
_entity.type
_entity.pdbx_description
1 polymer ?
#
loop_
_entity_poly.entity_id
_entity_poly.type
_entity_poly.pdbx_seq_one_letter_code
_entity_poly.pdbx_strand_id
1 'polypeptide(L)'
;MDDLIGGEAASRLKEQLDLFAGTTGLPKEFNFELLLNDVTLYWNEATSSFRSKGKIGLGYIGGQPVNVYVDGYVEIQRRRSGDMFDIYLKANESVYYYFSFVSGNMMTYSGNRNYNTLIAGLKPNARKHPGSNSRKPYSYMLSTQDRMVRFIERMTGEGGNENDQINLDGLVK
;
A
#
# COMPACT_ATOMS: atom_id res chain seq x y z
N MET A 1 9.55 -17.08 1.15
CA MET A 1 10.47 -16.00 0.71
C MET A 1 11.11 -16.31 -0.63
N ASP A 2 11.28 -17.58 -0.99
CA ASP A 2 11.90 -18.02 -2.27
C ASP A 2 11.26 -17.44 -3.55
N ASP A 3 9.99 -17.06 -3.50
CA ASP A 3 9.24 -16.57 -4.66
C ASP A 3 9.18 -15.03 -4.78
N LEU A 4 9.67 -14.28 -3.78
CA LEU A 4 9.60 -12.81 -3.79
C LEU A 4 10.85 -12.15 -4.40
N ILE A 5 12.02 -12.78 -4.25
CA ILE A 5 13.31 -12.30 -4.74
C ILE A 5 13.99 -13.31 -5.66
N GLY A 6 13.38 -14.48 -5.88
CA GLY A 6 13.95 -15.62 -6.59
C GLY A 6 14.82 -16.49 -5.68
N GLY A 7 14.88 -17.80 -5.97
CA GLY A 7 15.51 -18.79 -5.10
C GLY A 7 17.00 -18.53 -4.79
N GLU A 8 17.78 -18.04 -5.76
CA GLU A 8 19.18 -17.68 -5.52
C GLU A 8 19.36 -16.45 -4.62
N ALA A 9 18.51 -15.43 -4.76
CA ALA A 9 18.58 -14.25 -3.92
C ALA A 9 18.05 -14.54 -2.51
N ALA A 10 17.05 -15.43 -2.40
CA ALA A 10 16.53 -15.90 -1.12
C ALA A 10 17.58 -16.70 -0.34
N SER A 11 18.31 -17.60 -1.00
CA SER A 11 19.44 -18.32 -0.38
C SER A 11 20.54 -17.37 0.08
N ARG A 12 20.93 -16.39 -0.77
CA ARG A 12 21.92 -15.37 -0.39
C ARG A 12 21.46 -14.50 0.78
N LEU A 13 20.20 -14.08 0.77
CA LEU A 13 19.61 -13.32 1.88
C LEU A 13 19.62 -14.14 3.17
N LYS A 14 19.25 -15.42 3.10
CA LYS A 14 19.24 -16.33 4.25
C LYS A 14 20.65 -16.54 4.80
N GLU A 15 21.63 -16.82 3.94
CA GLU A 15 23.03 -16.94 4.35
C GLU A 15 23.55 -15.64 4.98
N GLN A 16 23.20 -14.47 4.42
CA GLN A 16 23.60 -13.18 4.99
C GLN A 16 22.95 -12.90 6.35
N LEU A 17 21.68 -13.27 6.53
CA LEU A 17 20.96 -13.15 7.80
C LEU A 17 21.51 -14.11 8.87
N ASP A 18 21.88 -15.33 8.48
CA ASP A 18 22.44 -16.34 9.39
C ASP A 18 23.91 -16.03 9.77
N LEU A 19 24.70 -15.46 8.86
CA LEU A 19 26.13 -15.15 9.08
C LEU A 19 26.36 -13.81 9.81
N PHE A 20 25.46 -12.85 9.66
CA PHE A 20 25.60 -11.52 10.23
C PHE A 20 24.34 -11.15 11.00
N ALA A 21 24.35 -11.45 12.30
CA ALA A 21 23.40 -10.91 13.25
C ALA A 21 23.46 -9.36 13.26
N GLY A 22 22.80 -8.73 12.30
CA GLY A 22 22.33 -7.35 12.39
C GLY A 22 23.02 -6.25 11.57
N THR A 23 23.95 -6.48 10.64
CA THR A 23 24.69 -5.34 10.04
C THR A 23 24.96 -5.33 8.53
N THR A 24 24.53 -6.31 7.75
CA THR A 24 24.69 -6.23 6.28
C THR A 24 23.38 -5.76 5.65
N GLY A 25 23.42 -4.60 4.98
CA GLY A 25 22.27 -4.00 4.32
C GLY A 25 21.60 -4.98 3.36
N LEU A 26 20.27 -4.86 3.22
CA LEU A 26 19.46 -5.74 2.37
C LEU A 26 20.08 -5.88 0.97
N PRO A 27 20.01 -7.07 0.34
CA PRO A 27 20.50 -7.30 -1.01
C PRO A 27 19.97 -6.23 -1.97
N LYS A 28 20.74 -5.87 -3.01
CA LYS A 28 20.32 -4.86 -3.99
C LYS A 28 19.04 -5.24 -4.74
N GLU A 29 18.68 -6.52 -4.71
CA GLU A 29 17.47 -7.09 -5.27
C GLU A 29 16.24 -6.81 -4.39
N PHE A 30 16.43 -6.52 -3.10
CA PHE A 30 15.38 -6.16 -2.15
C PHE A 30 15.03 -4.67 -2.27
N ASN A 31 14.28 -4.33 -3.31
CA ASN A 31 13.85 -2.96 -3.61
C ASN A 31 12.38 -2.71 -3.26
N PHE A 32 11.86 -3.37 -2.21
CA PHE A 32 10.48 -3.18 -1.80
C PHE A 32 10.34 -1.90 -0.98
N GLU A 33 9.44 -1.01 -1.39
CA GLU A 33 9.15 0.22 -0.62
C GLU A 33 8.31 -0.06 0.62
N LEU A 34 7.45 -1.08 0.57
CA LEU A 34 6.63 -1.54 1.68
C LEU A 34 6.45 -3.05 1.57
N LEU A 35 6.86 -3.79 2.60
CA LEU A 35 6.67 -5.24 2.68
C LEU A 35 5.72 -5.58 3.83
N LEU A 36 4.56 -6.13 3.48
CA LEU A 36 3.63 -6.74 4.42
C LEU A 36 3.96 -8.23 4.50
N ASN A 37 4.32 -8.73 5.69
CA ASN A 37 4.78 -10.11 5.87
C ASN A 37 3.65 -11.09 6.23
N ASP A 38 2.60 -10.61 6.89
CA ASP A 38 1.47 -11.42 7.35
C ASP A 38 0.15 -10.67 7.10
N VAL A 39 -0.58 -11.08 6.07
CA VAL A 39 -1.87 -10.52 5.68
C VAL A 39 -2.82 -11.67 5.36
N THR A 40 -3.76 -11.92 6.26
CA THR A 40 -4.81 -12.90 6.02
C THR A 40 -5.93 -12.28 5.19
N LEU A 41 -6.11 -12.77 3.95
CA LEU A 41 -7.15 -12.29 3.03
C LEU A 41 -8.32 -13.27 2.93
N TYR A 42 -9.53 -12.74 2.75
CA TYR A 42 -10.74 -13.50 2.42
C TYR A 42 -11.47 -12.87 1.23
N TRP A 43 -12.20 -13.68 0.47
CA TRP A 43 -13.02 -13.20 -0.64
C TRP A 43 -14.33 -12.60 -0.12
N ASN A 44 -14.65 -11.39 -0.58
CA ASN A 44 -15.90 -10.71 -0.31
C ASN A 44 -16.74 -10.65 -1.60
N GLU A 45 -17.82 -11.42 -1.65
CA GLU A 45 -18.67 -11.55 -2.84
C GLU A 45 -19.38 -10.24 -3.20
N ALA A 46 -19.93 -9.55 -2.18
CA ALA A 46 -20.71 -8.32 -2.37
C ALA A 46 -19.92 -7.22 -3.11
N THR A 47 -18.61 -7.13 -2.86
CA THR A 47 -17.73 -6.16 -3.52
C THR A 47 -16.78 -6.76 -4.54
N SER A 48 -16.87 -8.08 -4.77
CA SER A 48 -15.96 -8.82 -5.67
C SER A 48 -14.49 -8.48 -5.41
N SER A 49 -14.09 -8.51 -4.13
CA SER A 49 -12.78 -8.05 -3.67
C SER A 49 -12.17 -9.02 -2.66
N PHE A 50 -10.85 -9.01 -2.54
CA PHE A 50 -10.15 -9.64 -1.42
C PHE A 50 -9.98 -8.62 -0.31
N ARG A 51 -10.37 -8.98 0.92
CA ARG A 51 -10.29 -8.12 2.10
C ARG A 51 -9.41 -8.76 3.17
N SER A 52 -8.64 -7.96 3.90
CA SER A 52 -7.87 -8.46 5.04
C SER A 52 -8.74 -8.67 6.28
N LYS A 53 -8.34 -9.62 7.12
CA LYS A 53 -8.89 -9.84 8.45
C LYS A 53 -7.76 -9.94 9.47
N GLY A 54 -7.98 -9.35 10.64
CA GLY A 54 -7.00 -9.35 11.73
C GLY A 54 -5.94 -8.26 11.56
N LYS A 55 -4.88 -8.36 12.37
CA LYS A 55 -3.74 -7.44 12.30
C LYS A 55 -2.91 -7.70 11.04
N ILE A 56 -2.24 -6.66 10.57
CA ILE A 56 -1.34 -6.71 9.41
C ILE A 56 0.09 -6.65 9.92
N GLY A 57 0.91 -7.62 9.51
CA GLY A 57 2.33 -7.60 9.81
C GLY A 57 3.08 -6.66 8.86
N LEU A 58 3.83 -5.72 9.42
CA LEU A 58 4.76 -4.84 8.72
C LEU A 58 6.18 -5.38 8.85
N GLY A 59 6.73 -5.92 7.77
CA GLY A 59 8.09 -6.45 7.75
C GLY A 59 9.11 -5.34 7.55
N TYR A 60 9.07 -4.68 6.39
CA TYR A 60 10.04 -3.66 5.99
C TYR A 60 9.36 -2.43 5.39
N ILE A 61 9.96 -1.27 5.62
CA ILE A 61 9.66 -0.03 4.91
C ILE A 61 10.96 0.44 4.26
N GLY A 62 11.02 0.39 2.94
CA GLY A 62 12.27 0.49 2.18
C GLY A 62 13.31 -0.49 2.72
N GLY A 63 14.49 0.02 3.07
CA GLY A 63 15.58 -0.76 3.66
C GLY A 63 15.49 -0.99 5.18
N GLN A 64 14.47 -0.48 5.87
CA GLN A 64 14.39 -0.52 7.33
C GLN A 64 13.46 -1.65 7.81
N PRO A 65 13.97 -2.59 8.64
CA PRO A 65 13.12 -3.59 9.28
C PRO A 65 12.25 -2.94 10.34
N VAL A 66 10.94 -3.20 10.28
CA VAL A 66 9.95 -2.71 11.26
C VAL A 66 9.49 -3.84 12.17
N ASN A 67 9.07 -4.97 11.57
CA ASN A 67 8.63 -6.19 12.26
C ASN A 67 7.58 -5.97 13.37
N VAL A 68 6.52 -5.22 13.07
CA VAL A 68 5.40 -4.98 14.01
C VAL A 68 4.07 -5.39 13.40
N TYR A 69 3.11 -5.75 14.25
CA TYR A 69 1.72 -5.92 13.85
C TYR A 69 0.94 -4.64 14.10
N VAL A 70 0.24 -4.16 13.07
CA VAL A 70 -0.61 -2.96 13.13
C VAL A 70 -2.07 -3.32 12.90
N ASP A 71 -2.96 -2.50 13.43
CA ASP A 71 -4.36 -2.54 13.02
C ASP A 71 -4.48 -1.94 11.62
N GLY A 72 -5.43 -2.41 10.83
CA GLY A 72 -5.54 -1.93 9.46
C GLY A 72 -6.45 -2.77 8.57
N TYR A 73 -6.52 -2.35 7.33
CA TYR A 73 -7.38 -2.93 6.31
C TYR A 73 -6.65 -2.94 4.97
N VAL A 74 -6.74 -4.06 4.26
CA VAL A 74 -6.33 -4.19 2.85
C VAL A 74 -7.57 -4.61 2.06
N GLU A 75 -7.84 -3.96 0.96
CA GLU A 75 -8.83 -4.37 -0.02
C GLU A 75 -8.19 -4.38 -1.41
N ILE A 76 -8.30 -5.51 -2.12
CA ILE A 76 -7.84 -5.66 -3.50
C ILE A 76 -9.05 -5.95 -4.36
N GLN A 77 -9.36 -5.03 -5.28
CA GLN A 77 -10.51 -5.13 -6.17
C GLN A 77 -10.04 -5.54 -7.57
N ARG A 78 -10.71 -6.54 -8.15
CA ARG A 78 -10.43 -6.93 -9.54
C ARG A 78 -11.34 -6.13 -10.48
N ARG A 79 -10.77 -5.27 -11.32
CA ARG A 79 -11.52 -4.55 -12.37
C ARG A 79 -10.96 -4.87 -13.75
N ARG A 80 -11.82 -4.78 -14.77
CA ARG A 80 -11.40 -4.92 -16.18
C ARG A 80 -10.52 -3.74 -16.63
N SER A 81 -10.71 -2.56 -16.05
CA SER A 81 -10.04 -1.30 -16.40
C SER A 81 -8.67 -1.11 -15.74
N GLY A 82 -8.22 -2.07 -14.93
CA GLY A 82 -6.93 -2.03 -14.25
C GLY A 82 -7.01 -2.49 -12.80
N ASP A 83 -5.85 -2.51 -12.17
CA ASP A 83 -5.72 -2.92 -10.77
C ASP A 83 -6.17 -1.80 -9.84
N MET A 84 -6.89 -2.18 -8.78
CA MET A 84 -7.31 -1.29 -7.72
C MET A 84 -7.08 -1.93 -6.37
N PHE A 85 -6.47 -1.18 -5.46
CA PHE A 85 -6.37 -1.60 -4.07
C PHE A 85 -6.38 -0.40 -3.13
N ASP A 86 -6.85 -0.65 -1.90
CA ASP A 86 -6.81 0.28 -0.79
C ASP A 86 -6.09 -0.40 0.38
N ILE A 87 -5.18 0.32 1.03
CA ILE A 87 -4.42 -0.14 2.20
C ILE A 87 -4.50 0.94 3.26
N TYR A 88 -4.92 0.58 4.47
CA TYR A 88 -4.90 1.40 5.66
C TYR A 88 -4.09 0.69 6.74
N LEU A 89 -3.09 1.37 7.29
CA LEU A 89 -2.18 0.86 8.32
C LEU A 89 -2.18 1.84 9.49
N LYS A 90 -2.57 1.39 10.68
CA LYS A 90 -2.68 2.18 11.91
C LYS A 90 -1.75 1.63 12.97
N ALA A 91 -0.64 2.31 13.20
CA ALA A 91 0.26 1.98 14.30
C ALA A 91 -0.27 2.51 15.63
N ASN A 92 -0.85 3.72 15.64
CA ASN A 92 -1.60 4.30 16.75
C ASN A 92 -2.55 5.41 16.26
N GLU A 93 -3.24 6.10 17.16
CA GLU A 93 -4.22 7.15 16.82
C GLU A 93 -3.64 8.34 16.02
N SER A 94 -2.34 8.62 16.16
CA SER A 94 -1.67 9.73 15.46
C SER A 94 -0.78 9.27 14.30
N VAL A 95 -0.45 7.98 14.26
CA VAL A 95 0.46 7.39 13.27
C VAL A 95 -0.30 6.34 12.48
N TYR A 96 -0.87 6.79 11.37
CA TYR A 96 -1.56 5.95 10.40
C TYR A 96 -1.27 6.41 8.98
N TYR A 97 -1.35 5.49 8.03
CA TYR A 97 -1.11 5.71 6.62
C TYR A 97 -2.18 5.03 5.79
N TYR A 98 -2.64 5.73 4.77
CA TYR A 98 -3.62 5.26 3.80
C TYR A 98 -3.03 5.38 2.40
N PHE A 99 -3.26 4.35 1.59
CA PHE A 99 -2.82 4.23 0.21
C PHE A 99 -4.00 3.72 -0.63
N SER A 100 -4.31 4.42 -1.72
CA SER A 100 -5.37 4.08 -2.65
C SER A 100 -4.79 4.07 -4.05
N PHE A 101 -4.66 2.90 -4.64
CA PHE A 101 -4.14 2.74 -5.99
C PHE A 101 -5.27 2.46 -6.96
N VAL A 102 -5.30 3.20 -8.08
CA VAL A 102 -6.21 2.95 -9.19
C VAL A 102 -5.47 3.21 -10.51
N SER A 103 -5.33 2.17 -11.34
CA SER A 103 -4.84 2.27 -12.72
C SER A 103 -3.57 3.13 -12.87
N GLY A 104 -2.55 2.87 -12.04
CA GLY A 104 -1.27 3.57 -12.09
C GLY A 104 -1.20 4.86 -11.27
N ASN A 105 -2.27 5.24 -10.57
CA ASN A 105 -2.28 6.43 -9.71
C ASN A 105 -2.39 6.03 -8.25
N MET A 106 -1.36 6.34 -7.47
CA MET A 106 -1.30 6.13 -6.03
C MET A 106 -1.71 7.41 -5.30
N MET A 107 -2.82 7.38 -4.57
CA MET A 107 -3.22 8.44 -3.66
C MET A 107 -2.85 8.05 -2.24
N THR A 108 -2.26 8.96 -1.48
CA THR A 108 -1.84 8.67 -0.11
C THR A 108 -2.23 9.75 0.88
N TYR A 109 -2.57 9.37 2.11
CA TYR A 109 -2.87 10.27 3.22
C TYR A 109 -2.34 9.68 4.52
N SER A 110 -1.93 10.51 5.46
CA SER A 110 -1.46 10.07 6.77
C SER A 110 -1.96 10.98 7.89
N GLY A 111 -2.00 10.48 9.13
CA GLY A 111 -2.09 11.32 10.32
C GLY A 111 -0.84 12.20 10.54
N ASN A 112 0.28 11.83 9.92
CA ASN A 112 1.52 12.60 9.95
C ASN A 112 1.43 13.81 9.00
N ARG A 113 1.26 15.01 9.57
CA ARG A 113 1.18 16.25 8.79
C ARG A 113 2.44 16.52 7.96
N ASN A 114 3.63 16.19 8.46
CA ASN A 114 4.88 16.41 7.74
C ASN A 114 4.95 15.54 6.47
N TYR A 115 4.47 14.30 6.56
CA TYR A 115 4.33 13.41 5.39
C TYR A 115 3.39 14.04 4.34
N ASN A 116 2.20 14.47 4.76
CA ASN A 116 1.22 15.07 3.85
C ASN A 116 1.76 16.34 3.17
N THR A 117 2.42 17.22 3.93
CA THR A 117 3.03 18.45 3.40
C THR A 117 4.14 18.13 2.42
N LEU A 118 4.96 17.11 2.68
CA LEU A 118 6.01 16.67 1.76
C LEU A 118 5.42 16.23 0.43
N ILE A 119 4.42 15.34 0.45
CA ILE A 119 3.78 14.85 -0.78
C ILE A 119 3.10 15.99 -1.55
N ALA A 120 2.41 16.90 -0.84
CA ALA A 120 1.75 18.06 -1.45
C ALA A 120 2.74 19.06 -2.08
N GLY A 121 3.93 19.21 -1.51
CA GLY A 121 4.96 20.15 -1.98
C GLY A 121 5.74 19.66 -3.21
N LEU A 122 5.73 18.36 -3.51
CA LEU A 122 6.46 17.81 -4.65
C LEU A 122 5.88 18.29 -5.98
N LYS A 123 6.73 18.59 -6.97
CA LYS A 123 6.29 18.93 -8.34
C LYS A 123 5.75 17.68 -9.05
N PRO A 124 4.79 17.80 -10.00
CA PRO A 124 4.21 16.65 -10.69
C PRO A 124 5.21 15.68 -11.33
N ASN A 125 6.35 16.18 -11.84
CA ASN A 125 7.39 15.32 -12.44
C ASN A 125 8.17 14.50 -11.39
N ALA A 126 8.32 15.02 -10.17
CA ALA A 126 8.93 14.27 -9.06
C ALA A 126 7.98 13.22 -8.48
N ARG A 127 6.68 13.34 -8.78
CA ARG A 127 5.62 12.43 -8.36
C ARG A 127 5.43 11.23 -9.29
N LYS A 128 6.44 10.87 -10.07
CA LYS A 128 6.43 9.73 -10.98
C LYS A 128 7.59 8.80 -10.63
N HIS A 129 7.35 7.50 -10.75
CA HIS A 129 8.44 6.54 -10.58
C HIS A 129 9.43 6.70 -11.76
N PRO A 130 10.77 6.60 -11.54
CA PRO A 130 11.75 6.73 -12.63
C PRO A 130 11.53 5.78 -13.80
N GLY A 131 10.99 4.58 -13.53
CA GLY A 131 10.61 3.59 -14.55
C GLY A 131 9.24 3.80 -15.20
N SER A 132 8.48 4.84 -14.81
CA SER A 132 7.15 5.12 -15.35
C SER A 132 7.24 5.53 -16.82
N ASN A 133 6.41 4.91 -17.66
CA ASN A 133 6.32 5.21 -19.09
C ASN A 133 4.87 5.06 -19.59
N SER A 134 4.63 5.29 -20.89
CA SER A 134 3.27 5.21 -21.46
C SER A 134 2.63 3.82 -21.37
N ARG A 135 3.42 2.74 -21.28
CA ARG A 135 2.92 1.37 -21.13
C ARG A 135 2.70 0.96 -19.67
N LYS A 136 3.49 1.54 -18.75
CA LYS A 136 3.42 1.32 -17.30
C LYS A 136 3.38 2.67 -16.57
N PRO A 137 2.26 3.40 -16.64
CA PRO A 137 2.15 4.68 -15.97
C PRO A 137 2.13 4.47 -14.46
N TYR A 138 2.95 5.23 -13.74
CA TYR A 138 2.89 5.31 -12.29
C TYR A 138 3.09 6.76 -11.83
N SER A 139 2.12 7.27 -11.08
CA SER A 139 2.25 8.54 -10.37
C SER A 139 1.66 8.45 -8.97
N TYR A 140 2.10 9.35 -8.07
CA TYR A 140 1.54 9.44 -6.73
C TYR A 140 1.10 10.86 -6.37
N MET A 141 0.10 11.00 -5.50
CA MET A 141 -0.41 12.30 -5.07
C MET A 141 -1.01 12.23 -3.66
N LEU A 142 -1.17 13.41 -3.05
CA LEU A 142 -1.87 13.53 -1.78
C LEU A 142 -3.36 13.21 -1.98
N SER A 143 -3.90 12.39 -1.10
CA SER A 143 -5.31 12.07 -0.98
C SER A 143 -5.99 12.97 0.06
N THR A 144 -7.31 12.86 0.16
CA THR A 144 -8.13 13.55 1.18
C THR A 144 -8.40 12.64 2.37
N GLN A 145 -8.55 13.21 3.56
CA GLN A 145 -9.01 12.49 4.75
C GLN A 145 -10.33 11.75 4.52
N ASP A 146 -11.30 12.39 3.86
CA ASP A 146 -12.62 11.80 3.60
C ASP A 146 -12.55 10.49 2.81
N ARG A 147 -11.59 10.36 1.89
CA ARG A 147 -11.39 9.13 1.12
C ARG A 147 -10.91 7.98 2.01
N MET A 148 -10.01 8.27 2.95
CA MET A 148 -9.58 7.31 3.96
C MET A 148 -10.76 6.91 4.88
N VAL A 149 -11.52 7.88 5.37
CA VAL A 149 -12.65 7.64 6.27
C VAL A 149 -13.69 6.74 5.60
N ARG A 150 -14.09 7.05 4.35
CA ARG A 150 -15.00 6.19 3.57
C ARG A 150 -14.47 4.77 3.36
N PHE A 151 -13.15 4.61 3.19
CA PHE A 151 -12.54 3.28 3.09
C PHE A 151 -12.68 2.52 4.42
N ILE A 152 -12.38 3.17 5.55
CA ILE A 152 -12.51 2.57 6.88
C ILE A 152 -13.96 2.16 7.14
N GLU A 153 -14.92 3.05 6.91
CA GLU A 153 -16.36 2.79 7.08
C GLU A 153 -16.85 1.60 6.24
N ARG A 154 -16.35 1.48 4.99
CA ARG A 154 -16.64 0.36 4.09
C ARG A 154 -16.08 -0.97 4.62
N MET A 155 -14.98 -0.93 5.37
CA MET A 155 -14.33 -2.11 5.96
C MET A 155 -14.90 -2.49 7.32
N THR A 156 -15.36 -1.51 8.12
CA THR A 156 -16.01 -1.75 9.42
C THR A 156 -17.48 -2.14 9.28
N GLY A 157 -18.10 -1.91 8.12
CA GLY A 157 -19.52 -2.19 7.88
C GLY A 157 -20.45 -1.13 8.45
N GLU A 158 -19.92 -0.03 9.00
CA GLU A 158 -20.69 1.11 9.48
C GLU A 158 -21.22 1.99 8.32
N GLY A 159 -20.68 1.81 7.11
CA GLY A 159 -21.12 2.47 5.88
C GLY A 159 -22.22 1.73 5.10
N GLY A 160 -23.15 1.07 5.79
CA GLY A 160 -24.30 0.45 5.16
C GLY A 160 -25.24 1.47 4.54
N ASN A 161 -25.03 1.80 3.25
CA ASN A 161 -26.08 1.97 2.24
C ASN A 161 -25.45 1.94 0.84
N GLU A 162 -25.93 0.96 0.07
CA GLU A 162 -25.72 0.78 -1.36
C GLU A 162 -26.09 2.09 -2.09
N ASN A 163 -25.14 2.77 -2.76
CA ASN A 163 -25.34 3.65 -3.93
C ASN A 163 -24.13 4.47 -4.40
N ASP A 164 -22.92 4.32 -3.84
CA ASP A 164 -21.74 5.05 -4.35
C ASP A 164 -21.16 4.40 -5.63
N GLN A 165 -21.91 4.48 -6.74
CA GLN A 165 -21.32 4.59 -8.07
C GLN A 165 -20.53 5.91 -8.09
N ILE A 166 -19.22 5.82 -7.88
CA ILE A 166 -18.32 6.94 -8.10
C ILE A 166 -18.43 7.33 -9.58
N ASN A 167 -19.17 8.39 -9.87
CA ASN A 167 -19.20 9.00 -11.19
C ASN A 167 -17.82 9.64 -11.45
N LEU A 168 -17.02 9.00 -12.30
CA LEU A 168 -15.68 9.44 -12.69
C LEU A 168 -15.68 10.43 -13.86
N ASP A 169 -16.85 10.83 -14.38
CA ASP A 169 -16.96 11.73 -15.53
C ASP A 169 -16.46 13.16 -15.25
N GLY A 170 -16.22 13.52 -13.98
CA GLY A 170 -15.73 14.85 -13.58
C GLY A 170 -14.21 15.02 -13.58
N LEU A 171 -13.42 13.97 -13.80
CA LEU A 171 -11.96 14.00 -13.68
C LEU A 171 -11.20 14.08 -15.02
N VAL A 172 -11.93 14.26 -16.12
CA VAL A 172 -11.33 14.61 -17.42
C VAL A 172 -11.91 15.95 -17.86
N LYS A 173 -11.11 17.01 -17.74
CA LYS A 173 -11.17 18.17 -18.62
C LYS A 173 -9.87 18.23 -19.40
#